data_AF-A0A821RFL0-F1
#
_entry.id   AF-A0A821RFL0-F1
#
_cell.length_a   1.000
_cell.length_b   1.000
_cell.length_c   1.000
_cell.angle_alpha   90.00
_cell.angle_beta   90.00
_cell.angle_gamma   90.00
#
_symmetry.space_group_name_H-M   'P 1'
#
loop_
_entity.id
_entity.type
_entity.pdbx_description
1 polymer ?
#
loop_
_entity_poly.entity_id
_entity_poly.type
_entity_poly.pdbx_seq_one_letter_code
_entity_poly.pdbx_strand_id
1 'polypeptide(L)'
;MPKPDTRDFEERYSSCFLDLGVKTVAGLLIGSMLGSFFLHGYKKWPMYIGGGLGVGMAYKNCENSLNNFLLSMDPKACVIK
;
A
#
# COMPACT_ATOMS: atom_id res chain seq x y z
N MET A 1 -16.72 -16.61 -21.48
CA MET A 1 -15.72 -15.86 -20.68
C MET A 1 -16.46 -15.15 -19.56
N PRO A 2 -16.15 -15.40 -18.28
CA PRO A 2 -16.74 -14.62 -17.19
C PRO A 2 -16.26 -13.18 -17.32
N LYS A 3 -17.18 -12.23 -17.22
CA LYS A 3 -16.87 -10.79 -17.26
C LYS A 3 -16.08 -10.47 -15.97
N PRO A 4 -14.95 -9.73 -16.03
CA PRO A 4 -14.24 -9.35 -14.82
C PRO A 4 -15.19 -8.54 -13.93
N ASP A 5 -15.40 -8.99 -12.69
CA ASP A 5 -16.28 -8.32 -11.74
C ASP A 5 -15.58 -7.06 -11.22
N THR A 6 -16.01 -5.91 -11.71
CA THR A 6 -15.37 -4.60 -11.44
C THR A 6 -15.42 -4.26 -9.94
N ARG A 7 -16.38 -4.84 -9.22
CA ARG A 7 -16.60 -4.60 -7.78
C ARG A 7 -15.44 -5.10 -6.92
N ASP A 8 -14.88 -6.25 -7.26
CA ASP A 8 -13.75 -6.83 -6.53
C ASP A 8 -12.49 -5.97 -6.70
N PHE A 9 -12.29 -5.42 -7.90
CA PHE A 9 -11.18 -4.49 -8.15
C PHE A 9 -11.31 -3.21 -7.30
N GLU A 10 -12.50 -2.61 -7.27
CA GLU A 10 -12.78 -1.40 -6.50
C GLU A 10 -12.59 -1.60 -4.98
N GLU A 11 -13.00 -2.75 -4.45
CA GLU A 11 -12.82 -3.09 -3.04
C GLU A 11 -11.34 -3.26 -2.65
N ARG A 12 -10.56 -3.94 -3.50
CA ARG A 12 -9.12 -4.12 -3.27
C ARG A 12 -8.37 -2.80 -3.37
N TYR A 13 -8.71 -1.97 -4.37
CA TYR A 13 -8.11 -0.67 -4.57
C TYR A 13 -8.40 0.30 -3.41
N SER A 14 -9.66 0.36 -2.96
CA SER A 14 -10.04 1.18 -1.80
C SER A 14 -9.35 0.71 -0.51
N SER A 15 -9.23 -0.60 -0.30
CA SER A 15 -8.48 -1.17 0.82
C SER A 15 -6.99 -0.79 0.79
N CYS A 16 -6.37 -0.76 -0.40
CA CYS A 16 -4.99 -0.27 -0.54
C CYS A 16 -4.85 1.19 -0.12
N PHE A 17 -5.80 2.03 -0.52
CA PHE A 17 -5.75 3.46 -0.20
C PHE A 17 -5.88 3.70 1.32
N LEU A 18 -6.73 2.91 1.98
CA LEU A 18 -6.84 2.92 3.44
C LEU A 18 -5.56 2.44 4.12
N ASP A 19 -4.98 1.32 3.69
CA ASP A 19 -3.71 0.80 4.24
C ASP A 19 -2.56 1.80 4.06
N LEU A 20 -2.49 2.47 2.90
CA LEU A 20 -1.56 3.54 2.63
C LEU A 20 -1.73 4.71 3.60
N GLY A 21 -2.95 5.21 3.75
CA GLY A 21 -3.25 6.30 4.67
C GLY A 21 -2.87 5.94 6.10
N VAL A 22 -3.31 4.77 6.57
CA VAL A 22 -3.07 4.30 7.94
C VAL A 22 -1.58 4.12 8.22
N LYS A 23 -0.83 3.43 7.35
CA LYS A 23 0.61 3.20 7.55
C LYS A 23 1.44 4.47 7.47
N THR A 24 1.07 5.37 6.57
CA THR A 24 1.76 6.66 6.45
C THR A 24 1.55 7.50 7.70
N VAL A 25 0.30 7.64 8.16
CA VAL A 25 -0.02 8.40 9.37
C VAL A 25 0.62 7.77 10.61
N ALA A 26 0.54 6.44 10.74
CA ALA A 26 1.20 5.73 11.84
C ALA A 26 2.72 5.96 11.84
N GLY A 27 3.37 5.85 10.68
CA GLY A 27 4.80 6.10 10.52
C GLY A 27 5.19 7.55 10.84
N LEU A 28 4.38 8.53 10.45
CA LEU A 28 4.58 9.94 10.78
C LEU A 28 4.44 10.20 12.29
N LEU A 29 3.42 9.64 12.94
CA LEU A 29 3.20 9.78 14.38
C LEU A 29 4.35 9.15 15.18
N ILE A 30 4.71 7.90 14.85
CA ILE A 30 5.82 7.20 15.50
C ILE A 30 7.14 7.95 15.29
N GLY A 31 7.42 8.38 14.05
CA GLY A 31 8.61 9.16 13.73
C GLY A 31 8.65 10.51 14.45
N SER A 32 7.50 11.17 14.62
CA SER A 32 7.39 12.40 15.41
C SER A 32 7.69 12.16 16.89
N MET A 33 7.11 11.11 17.49
CA MET A 33 7.35 10.78 18.90
C MET A 33 8.81 10.39 19.15
N LEU A 34 9.41 9.61 18.25
CA LEU A 34 10.82 9.23 18.34
C LEU A 34 11.75 10.44 18.19
N GLY A 35 11.45 11.33 17.24
CA GLY A 35 12.21 12.56 17.05
C GLY A 35 12.20 13.46 18.29
N SER A 36 11.02 13.63 18.91
CA SER A 36 10.86 14.44 20.12
C SER A 36 11.48 13.79 21.37
N PHE A 37 11.33 12.47 21.54
CA PHE A 37 11.72 11.79 22.78
C PHE A 37 13.20 11.36 22.80
N PHE A 38 13.72 10.79 21.71
CA PHE A 38 15.07 10.20 21.70
C PHE A 38 16.16 11.13 21.19
N LEU A 39 15.84 12.06 20.27
CA LEU A 39 16.87 12.88 19.62
C LEU A 39 17.12 14.23 20.31
N HIS A 40 16.45 14.50 21.44
CA HIS A 40 16.60 15.72 22.26
C HIS A 40 16.78 17.00 21.39
N GLY A 41 15.93 17.14 20.36
CA GLY A 41 16.02 18.19 19.34
C GLY A 41 15.01 17.99 18.20
N TYR A 42 14.59 19.10 17.56
CA TYR A 42 13.57 19.14 16.49
C TYR A 42 14.03 18.54 15.15
N LYS A 43 14.61 17.34 15.16
CA LYS A 43 15.07 16.68 13.93
C LYS A 43 13.86 16.01 13.28
N LYS A 44 13.37 16.57 12.18
CA LYS A 44 12.20 16.08 11.42
C LYS A 44 12.49 14.83 10.57
N TRP A 45 13.77 14.43 10.44
CA TRP A 45 14.17 13.29 9.61
C TRP A 45 13.50 11.94 9.98
N PRO A 46 13.31 11.58 11.27
CA PRO A 46 12.62 10.34 11.64
C PRO A 46 11.14 10.31 11.22
N MET A 47 10.48 11.48 11.21
CA MET A 47 9.12 11.61 10.69
C MET A 47 9.07 11.28 9.19
N TYR A 48 9.97 11.86 8.39
CA TYR A 48 10.03 11.58 6.95
C TYR A 48 10.39 10.11 6.66
N ILE A 49 11.32 9.51 7.42
CA ILE A 49 11.64 8.08 7.28
C ILE A 49 10.45 7.22 7.64
N GLY A 50 9.82 7.46 8.80
CA GLY A 50 8.67 6.69 9.25
C GLY A 50 7.51 6.74 8.26
N GLY A 51 7.18 7.94 7.76
CA GLY A 51 6.19 8.11 6.70
C GLY A 51 6.58 7.40 5.40
N GLY A 52 7.82 7.56 4.94
CA GLY A 52 8.33 6.93 3.71
C GLY A 52 8.32 5.39 3.77
N LEU A 53 8.72 4.80 4.90
CA LEU A 53 8.63 3.36 5.13
C LEU A 53 7.19 2.86 5.14
N GLY A 54 6.27 3.61 5.77
CA GLY A 54 4.84 3.31 5.76
C GLY A 54 4.25 3.29 4.35
N VAL A 55 4.58 4.29 3.53
CA VAL A 55 4.19 4.36 2.11
C VAL A 55 4.75 3.17 1.33
N GLY A 56 6.05 2.87 1.47
CA GLY A 56 6.70 1.78 0.75
C GLY A 56 6.09 0.41 1.06
N MET A 57 5.82 0.13 2.35
CA MET A 57 5.15 -1.11 2.76
C MET A 57 3.72 -1.21 2.22
N ALA A 58 2.95 -0.13 2.27
CA ALA A 58 1.60 -0.12 1.73
C ALA A 58 1.59 -0.33 0.21
N TYR A 59 2.52 0.32 -0.52
CA TYR A 59 2.66 0.15 -1.95
C TYR A 59 2.98 -1.30 -2.33
N LYS A 60 3.94 -1.94 -1.64
CA LYS A 60 4.27 -3.35 -1.89
C LYS A 60 3.12 -4.31 -1.60
N ASN A 61 2.37 -4.08 -0.53
CA ASN A 61 1.19 -4.87 -0.23
C ASN A 61 0.11 -4.69 -1.29
N CYS A 62 -0.10 -3.46 -1.75
CA CYS A 62 -1.09 -3.15 -2.77
C CYS A 62 -0.73 -3.76 -4.14
N GLU A 63 0.51 -3.58 -4.58
CA GLU A 63 1.05 -4.17 -5.81
C GLU A 63 0.84 -5.69 -5.80
N ASN A 64 1.17 -6.35 -4.70
CA ASN A 64 0.96 -7.79 -4.56
C ASN A 64 -0.54 -8.17 -4.61
N SER A 65 -1.41 -7.44 -3.91
CA SER A 65 -2.86 -7.74 -3.92
C SER A 65 -3.48 -7.56 -5.31
N LEU A 66 -3.15 -6.47 -6.01
CA LEU A 66 -3.65 -6.17 -7.34
C LEU A 66 -3.10 -7.16 -8.38
N ASN A 67 -1.81 -7.47 -8.33
CA ASN A 67 -1.21 -8.43 -9.27
C ASN A 67 -1.81 -9.83 -9.10
N ASN A 68 -2.03 -10.29 -7.88
CA ASN A 68 -2.69 -11.59 -7.65
C ASN A 68 -4.11 -11.62 -8.25
N PHE A 69 -4.86 -10.53 -8.11
CA PHE A 69 -6.19 -10.41 -8.70
C PHE A 69 -6.14 -10.38 -10.24
N LEU A 70 -5.27 -9.56 -10.82
CA LEU A 70 -5.10 -9.44 -12.28
C LEU A 70 -4.64 -10.76 -12.92
N LEU A 71 -3.69 -11.46 -12.29
CA LEU A 71 -3.21 -12.77 -12.78
C LEU A 71 -4.29 -13.85 -12.70
N SER A 72 -5.17 -13.80 -11.69
CA SER A 72 -6.31 -14.73 -11.61
C SER A 72 -7.37 -14.49 -12.68
N MET A 73 -7.38 -13.30 -13.29
CA MET A 73 -8.31 -12.92 -14.36
C MET A 73 -7.78 -13.18 -15.77
N ASP A 74 -6.47 -13.42 -15.97
CA ASP A 74 -5.86 -13.60 -17.31
C ASP A 74 -6.32 -14.94 -17.93
N PRO A 75 -7.28 -14.94 -18.88
CA PRO A 75 -7.63 -16.17 -19.57
C PRO A 75 -6.61 -16.34 -20.69
N LYS A 76 -5.53 -17.08 -20.43
CA LYS A 76 -4.66 -17.62 -21.50
C LYS A 76 -5.43 -18.71 -22.26
N ALA A 77 -6.40 -18.32 -23.07
CA ALA A 77 -7.12 -19.21 -23.96
C ALA A 77 -7.43 -18.53 -25.30
N CYS A 78 -6.44 -17.88 -25.90
CA CYS A 78 -6.39 -17.79 -27.36
C CYS A 78 -5.48 -18.91 -27.88
N VAL A 79 -5.97 -20.15 -27.80
CA VAL A 79 -5.50 -21.21 -28.71
C VAL A 79 -6.29 -21.00 -30.00
N ILE A 80 -5.67 -20.30 -30.94
CA ILE A 80 -6.13 -20.24 -32.33
C ILE A 80 -5.97 -21.65 -32.89
N LYS A 81 -7.09 -22.33 -33.15
CA LYS A 81 -7.12 -23.57 -33.92
C LYS A 81 -7.33 -23.26 -35.39
#